data_AF-A0A5R2MYC0-F1
#
_entry.id   AF-A0A5R2MYC0-F1
#
_cell.length_a   1.000
_cell.length_b   1.000
_cell.length_c   1.000
_cell.angle_alpha   90.00
_cell.angle_beta   90.00
_cell.angle_gamma   90.00
#
_symmetry.space_group_name_H-M   'P 1'
#
loop_
_entity.id
_entity.type
_entity.pdbx_description
1 polymer ?
#
loop_
_entity_poly.entity_id
_entity_poly.type
_entity_poly.pdbx_seq_one_letter_code
_entity_poly.pdbx_strand_id
1 'polypeptide(L)'
;IVLGMWTWVRGSRYLFDKTRRNEIPLDFLAGNLLKKKPQLVSGTAVFLTSDPLSAPTALMHSLKHYKVLHEQNVILSVVTAPQPVVPDSDRVKMETVNELFMRVTLTFGYMEQPNIPRALAI
;
A
#
# COMPACT_ATOMS: atom_id res chain seq x y z
N ILE A 1 -27.45 -20.47 0.76
CA ILE A 1 -26.35 -19.81 0.02
C ILE A 1 -26.46 -18.29 0.07
N VAL A 2 -27.59 -17.68 -0.30
CA VAL A 2 -27.78 -16.20 -0.31
C VAL A 2 -27.55 -15.55 1.06
N LEU A 3 -28.11 -16.10 2.15
CA LEU A 3 -27.89 -15.58 3.51
C LEU A 3 -26.41 -15.64 3.95
N GLY A 4 -25.68 -16.68 3.55
CA GLY A 4 -24.26 -16.83 3.87
C GLY A 4 -23.39 -15.82 3.14
N MET A 5 -23.58 -15.66 1.82
CA MET A 5 -22.89 -14.64 1.03
C MET A 5 -23.22 -13.22 1.51
N TRP A 6 -24.48 -12.95 1.87
CA TRP A 6 -24.88 -11.64 2.40
C TRP A 6 -24.19 -11.33 3.74
N THR A 7 -24.11 -12.32 4.63
CA THR A 7 -23.44 -12.17 5.92
C THR A 7 -21.94 -11.96 5.76
N TRP A 8 -21.31 -12.69 4.82
CA TRP A 8 -19.90 -12.52 4.49
C TRP A 8 -19.59 -11.12 3.96
N VAL A 9 -20.30 -10.67 2.91
CA VAL A 9 -20.09 -9.34 2.32
C VAL A 9 -20.31 -8.23 3.35
N ARG A 10 -21.35 -8.34 4.19
CA ARG A 10 -21.63 -7.36 5.25
C ARG A 10 -20.57 -7.38 6.35
N GLY A 11 -20.13 -8.57 6.77
CA GLY A 11 -19.09 -8.74 7.79
C GLY A 11 -17.73 -8.22 7.33
N SER A 12 -17.30 -8.56 6.11
CA SER A 12 -16.05 -8.06 5.52
C SER A 12 -16.06 -6.54 5.38
N ARG A 13 -17.17 -5.95 4.93
CA ARG A 13 -17.30 -4.48 4.85
C ARG A 13 -17.23 -3.83 6.24
N TYR A 14 -17.93 -4.38 7.23
CA TYR A 14 -17.89 -3.87 8.60
C TYR A 14 -16.48 -3.93 9.22
N LEU A 15 -15.76 -5.03 9.01
CA LEU A 15 -14.37 -5.17 9.45
C LEU A 15 -13.45 -4.17 8.75
N PHE A 16 -13.63 -3.97 7.45
CA PHE A 16 -12.87 -2.99 6.68
C PHE A 16 -13.09 -1.56 7.23
N ASP A 17 -14.35 -1.15 7.38
CA ASP A 17 -14.70 0.17 7.91
C ASP A 17 -14.20 0.38 9.35
N LYS A 18 -14.22 -0.66 10.18
CA LYS A 18 -13.77 -0.58 11.57
C LYS A 18 -12.26 -0.51 11.68
N THR A 19 -11.53 -1.23 10.84
CA THR A 19 -10.06 -1.16 10.75
C THR A 19 -9.63 0.25 10.32
N ARG A 20 -10.32 0.80 9.30
CA ARG A 20 -10.04 2.14 8.75
C ARG A 20 -10.17 3.28 9.76
N ARG A 21 -11.07 3.17 10.74
CA ARG A 21 -11.22 4.19 11.81
C ARG A 21 -10.00 4.35 12.71
N ASN A 22 -9.13 3.34 12.78
CA ASN A 22 -7.90 3.36 13.57
C ASN A 22 -6.65 3.57 12.69
N GLU A 23 -6.82 3.74 11.38
CA GLU A 23 -5.70 3.91 10.47
C GLU A 23 -5.21 5.36 10.46
N ILE A 24 -3.89 5.51 10.52
CA ILE A 24 -3.23 6.81 10.45
C ILE A 24 -3.07 7.16 8.96
N PRO A 25 -3.51 8.35 8.50
CA PRO A 25 -3.28 8.77 7.12
C PRO A 25 -1.79 8.78 6.78
N LEU A 26 -1.42 8.22 5.63
CA LEU A 26 -0.02 8.13 5.19
C LEU A 26 0.63 9.51 5.12
N ASP A 27 -0.06 10.49 4.54
CA ASP A 27 0.49 11.83 4.34
C ASP A 27 0.78 12.53 5.69
N PHE A 28 -0.07 12.27 6.70
CA PHE A 28 0.15 12.77 8.06
C PHE A 28 1.36 12.10 8.71
N LEU A 29 1.49 10.77 8.60
CA LEU A 29 2.65 10.05 9.12
C LEU A 29 3.94 10.51 8.42
N ALA A 30 3.92 10.59 7.09
CA ALA A 30 5.05 11.00 6.27
C ALA A 30 5.51 12.41 6.62
N GLY A 31 4.58 13.36 6.82
CA GLY A 31 4.90 14.71 7.27
C GLY A 31 5.51 14.75 8.67
N ASN A 32 5.05 13.92 9.60
CA ASN A 32 5.63 13.84 10.95
C ASN A 32 7.04 13.23 10.95
N LEU A 33 7.25 12.17 10.16
CA LEU A 33 8.56 11.54 10.01
C LEU A 33 9.55 12.47 9.31
N LEU A 34 9.10 13.36 8.43
CA LEU A 34 9.96 14.35 7.80
C LEU A 34 10.42 15.44 8.78
N LYS A 35 9.55 15.83 9.72
CA LYS A 35 9.89 16.79 10.80
C LYS A 35 10.80 16.19 11.87
N LYS A 36 10.54 14.95 12.26
CA LYS A 36 11.33 14.20 13.25
C LYS A 36 11.81 12.90 12.63
N LYS A 37 12.89 13.02 11.84
CA LYS A 37 13.48 11.90 11.11
C LYS A 37 14.03 10.86 12.10
N PRO A 38 13.57 9.59 12.05
CA PRO A 38 14.25 8.48 12.70
C PRO A 38 15.62 8.26 12.08
N GLN A 39 16.37 7.30 12.63
CA GLN A 39 17.61 6.87 11.99
C GLN A 39 17.31 6.32 10.58
N LEU A 40 17.99 6.86 9.58
CA LEU A 40 17.88 6.39 8.20
C LEU A 40 18.89 5.27 7.93
N VAL A 41 18.47 4.28 7.14
CA VAL A 41 19.34 3.24 6.59
C VAL A 41 19.23 3.25 5.06
N SER A 42 20.34 2.88 4.41
CA SER A 42 20.39 2.85 2.96
C SER A 42 19.48 1.78 2.38
N GLY A 43 18.93 2.06 1.20
CA GLY A 43 18.10 1.14 0.42
C GLY A 43 16.62 1.53 0.36
N THR A 44 15.85 0.62 -0.23
CA THR A 44 14.42 0.82 -0.52
C THR A 44 13.58 -0.23 0.19
N ALA A 45 12.66 0.19 1.04
CA ALA A 45 11.67 -0.69 1.65
C ALA A 45 10.34 -0.61 0.88
N VAL A 46 9.73 -1.77 0.64
CA VAL A 46 8.42 -1.88 -0.03
C VAL A 46 7.40 -2.41 0.97
N PHE A 47 6.34 -1.65 1.20
CA PHE A 47 5.25 -2.00 2.10
C PHE A 47 3.95 -2.17 1.32
N LEU A 48 3.42 -3.39 1.32
CA LEU A 48 2.15 -3.71 0.66
C LEU A 48 0.96 -3.24 1.51
N THR A 49 -0.02 -2.62 0.86
CA THR A 49 -1.29 -2.21 1.49
C THR A 49 -2.47 -2.28 0.51
N SER A 50 -3.65 -2.57 1.05
CA SER A 50 -4.91 -2.53 0.31
C SER A 50 -5.51 -1.12 0.23
N ASP A 51 -5.18 -0.24 1.19
CA ASP A 51 -5.53 1.18 1.16
C ASP A 51 -4.24 2.01 1.04
N PRO A 52 -3.96 2.64 -0.11
CA PRO A 52 -2.74 3.43 -0.33
C PRO A 52 -2.75 4.79 0.39
N LEU A 53 -3.89 5.24 0.90
CA LEU A 53 -4.02 6.50 1.64
C LEU A 53 -3.72 6.33 3.13
N SER A 54 -3.80 5.10 3.63
CA SER A 54 -3.50 4.74 5.02
C SER A 54 -2.05 4.27 5.16
N ALA A 55 -1.43 4.57 6.31
CA ALA A 55 -0.12 4.05 6.64
C ALA A 55 -0.17 2.52 6.82
N PRO A 56 0.66 1.74 6.12
CA PRO A 56 0.63 0.29 6.25
C PRO A 56 0.99 -0.15 7.66
N THR A 57 0.28 -1.15 8.18
CA THR A 57 0.56 -1.72 9.50
C THR A 57 2.00 -2.22 9.60
N ALA A 58 2.53 -2.85 8.55
CA ALA A 58 3.91 -3.33 8.48
C ALA A 58 4.94 -2.19 8.67
N LEU A 59 4.71 -1.01 8.09
CA LEU A 59 5.54 0.17 8.30
C LEU A 59 5.50 0.62 9.76
N MET A 60 4.30 0.69 10.34
CA MET A 60 4.11 1.07 11.74
C MET A 60 4.81 0.10 12.70
N HIS A 61 4.69 -1.22 12.45
CA HIS A 61 5.39 -2.24 13.22
C HIS A 61 6.91 -2.13 13.07
N SER A 62 7.43 -1.93 11.85
CA SER A 62 8.85 -1.71 11.60
C SER A 62 9.39 -0.52 12.39
N LEU A 63 8.70 0.62 12.33
CA LEU A 63 9.07 1.82 13.08
C LEU A 63 9.01 1.60 14.60
N LYS A 64 8.02 0.86 15.10
CA LYS A 64 7.89 0.53 16.52
C LYS A 64 9.04 -0.34 17.03
N HIS A 65 9.47 -1.33 16.25
CA HIS A 65 10.44 -2.33 16.69
C HIS A 65 11.88 -1.94 16.36
N TYR A 66 12.14 -1.51 15.12
CA TYR A 66 13.49 -1.21 14.64
C TYR A 66 13.88 0.25 14.83
N LYS A 67 12.91 1.16 14.94
CA LYS A 67 13.12 2.62 15.09
C LYS A 67 13.97 3.24 13.96
N VAL A 68 13.95 2.58 12.81
CA VAL A 68 14.72 2.91 11.62
C VAL A 68 13.76 3.08 10.44
N LEU A 69 14.11 3.97 9.52
CA LEU A 69 13.40 4.18 8.27
C LEU A 69 14.38 4.05 7.10
N HIS A 70 13.94 3.55 5.95
CA HIS A 70 14.80 3.49 4.76
C HIS A 70 14.87 4.86 4.08
N GLU A 71 15.91 5.12 3.29
CA GLU A 71 16.02 6.33 2.47
C GLU A 71 14.86 6.44 1.47
N GLN A 72 14.42 5.31 0.92
CA GLN A 72 13.24 5.23 0.06
C GLN A 72 12.21 4.24 0.61
N ASN A 73 10.97 4.69 0.80
CA ASN A 73 9.87 3.86 1.30
C ASN A 73 8.73 3.87 0.29
N VAL A 74 8.52 2.73 -0.36
CA VAL A 74 7.48 2.53 -1.36
C VAL A 74 6.25 1.91 -0.71
N ILE A 75 5.13 2.62 -0.77
CA ILE A 75 3.82 2.13 -0.37
C ILE A 75 3.14 1.56 -1.60
N LEU A 76 3.06 0.23 -1.65
CA LEU A 76 2.63 -0.51 -2.83
C LEU A 76 1.20 -1.03 -2.66
N SER A 77 0.34 -0.72 -3.63
CA SER A 77 -0.99 -1.31 -3.74
C SER A 77 -1.14 -2.06 -5.05
N VAL A 78 -1.76 -3.23 -5.00
CA VAL A 78 -2.05 -4.05 -6.17
C VAL A 78 -3.55 -4.09 -6.38
N VAL A 79 -4.01 -3.69 -7.56
CA VAL A 79 -5.42 -3.58 -7.93
C VAL A 79 -5.70 -4.50 -9.10
N THR A 80 -6.81 -5.23 -9.03
CA THR A 80 -7.32 -6.02 -10.15
C THR A 80 -8.34 -5.22 -10.94
N ALA A 81 -8.06 -4.98 -12.22
CA ALA A 81 -8.96 -4.34 -13.16
C ALA A 81 -10.06 -5.31 -13.64
N PRO A 82 -11.24 -4.80 -14.00
CA PRO A 82 -12.34 -5.60 -14.55
C PRO A 82 -12.09 -6.04 -16.01
N GLN A 83 -10.98 -5.65 -16.62
CA GLN A 83 -10.57 -6.03 -17.97
C GLN A 83 -9.64 -7.25 -17.92
N PRO A 84 -9.60 -8.11 -18.96
CA PRO A 84 -8.81 -9.34 -18.94
C PRO A 84 -7.31 -9.08 -18.84
N VAL A 85 -6.83 -8.05 -19.54
CA VAL A 85 -5.43 -7.62 -19.60
C VAL A 85 -5.41 -6.09 -19.57
N VAL A 86 -4.47 -5.51 -18.83
CA VAL A 86 -4.27 -4.06 -18.74
C VAL A 86 -3.07 -3.65 -19.60
N PRO A 87 -3.17 -2.57 -20.41
CA PRO A 87 -2.03 -2.04 -21.16
C PRO A 87 -0.87 -1.64 -20.23
N ASP A 88 0.38 -1.80 -20.70
CA ASP A 88 1.57 -1.49 -19.90
C ASP A 88 1.61 -0.03 -19.40
N SER A 89 1.01 0.91 -20.14
CA SER A 89 0.91 2.33 -19.77
C SER A 89 0.05 2.57 -18.53
N ASP A 90 -0.97 1.74 -18.31
CA ASP A 90 -1.93 1.88 -17.20
C ASP A 90 -1.60 0.94 -16.04
N ARG A 91 -0.60 0.07 -16.22
CA ARG A 91 -0.18 -0.95 -15.26
C ARG A 91 0.49 -0.36 -14.03
N VAL A 92 1.19 0.77 -14.16
CA VAL A 92 1.95 1.37 -13.06
C VAL A 92 1.59 2.84 -12.90
N LYS A 93 1.09 3.20 -11.72
CA LYS A 93 0.90 4.59 -11.31
C LYS A 93 1.82 4.90 -10.12
N MET A 94 2.71 5.86 -10.28
CA MET A 94 3.61 6.31 -9.23
C MET A 94 3.27 7.75 -8.81
N GLU A 95 3.19 7.98 -7.51
CA GLU A 95 2.96 9.29 -6.91
C GLU A 95 4.01 9.54 -5.83
N THR A 96 4.74 10.65 -5.92
CA THR A 96 5.69 11.03 -4.86
C THR A 96 4.92 11.72 -3.74
N VAL A 97 5.02 11.20 -2.51
CA VAL A 97 4.39 11.82 -1.33
C VAL A 97 5.33 12.86 -0.74
N ASN A 98 6.60 12.49 -0.54
CA ASN A 98 7.68 13.38 -0.16
C ASN A 98 9.05 12.75 -0.47
N GLU A 99 10.15 13.33 0.01
CA GLU A 99 11.52 12.83 -0.20
C GLU A 99 11.79 11.42 0.37
N LEU A 100 10.96 10.92 1.31
CA LEU A 100 11.13 9.60 1.95
C LEU A 100 10.10 8.57 1.46
N PHE A 101 8.95 9.01 0.95
CA PHE A 101 7.81 8.17 0.65
C PHE A 101 7.31 8.33 -0.79
N MET A 102 7.09 7.19 -1.44
CA MET A 102 6.46 7.08 -2.73
C MET A 102 5.25 6.14 -2.63
N ARG A 103 4.16 6.44 -3.32
CA ARG A 103 3.00 5.59 -3.47
C ARG A 103 3.02 4.99 -4.87
N VAL A 104 2.93 3.67 -4.96
CA VAL A 104 2.92 2.93 -6.23
C VAL A 104 1.67 2.07 -6.27
N THR A 105 0.89 2.22 -7.33
CA THR A 105 -0.26 1.35 -7.62
C THR A 105 0.06 0.53 -8.86
N LEU A 106 -0.01 -0.80 -8.71
CA LEU A 106 0.09 -1.75 -9.80
C LEU A 106 -1.31 -2.25 -10.17
N THR A 107 -1.67 -2.14 -11.43
CA THR A 107 -2.97 -2.58 -11.94
C THR A 107 -2.80 -3.78 -12.86
N PHE A 108 -3.45 -4.90 -12.53
CA PHE A 108 -3.43 -6.11 -13.35
C PHE A 108 -4.86 -6.48 -13.77
N GLY A 109 -5.02 -6.97 -15.00
CA GLY A 109 -6.27 -7.56 -15.48
C GLY A 109 -6.59 -8.87 -14.79
N TYR A 110 -7.85 -9.27 -14.79
CA TYR A 110 -8.30 -10.45 -14.05
C TYR A 110 -7.78 -11.79 -14.61
N MET A 111 -7.25 -11.83 -15.84
CA MET A 111 -6.60 -13.03 -16.40
C MET A 111 -5.08 -12.99 -16.27
N GLU A 112 -4.50 -11.90 -15.78
CA GLU A 112 -3.06 -11.75 -15.63
C GLU A 112 -2.55 -12.40 -14.34
N GLN A 113 -1.36 -13.01 -14.39
CA GLN A 113 -0.66 -13.45 -13.20
C GLN A 113 0.23 -12.30 -12.70
N PRO A 114 -0.08 -11.67 -11.56
CA PRO A 114 0.66 -10.51 -11.09
C PRO A 114 2.09 -10.91 -10.67
N ASN A 115 3.09 -10.44 -11.41
CA ASN A 115 4.50 -10.56 -11.04
C ASN A 115 5.02 -9.22 -10.53
N ILE A 116 4.90 -9.01 -9.22
CA ILE A 116 5.19 -7.73 -8.56
C ILE A 116 6.68 -7.33 -8.70
N PRO A 117 7.67 -8.19 -8.41
CA PRO A 117 9.08 -7.81 -8.57
C PRO A 117 9.42 -7.41 -10.01
N ARG A 118 8.90 -8.15 -10.99
CA ARG A 118 9.11 -7.82 -12.41
C ARG A 118 8.43 -6.50 -12.81
N ALA A 119 7.26 -6.21 -12.25
CA ALA A 119 6.54 -4.96 -12.51
C ALA A 119 7.21 -3.73 -11.86
N LEU A 120 8.02 -3.94 -10.81
CA LEU A 120 8.81 -2.90 -10.16
C LEU A 120 10.20 -2.70 -10.78
N ALA A 121 10.71 -3.66 -11.56
CA ALA A 121 12.05 -3.63 -12.15
C ALA A 121 12.17 -2.72 -13.39
N ILE A 122 11.38 -1.65 -13.46
CA ILE A 122 11.44 -0.62 -14.50
C ILE A 122 12.63 0.30 -14.27
#